data_AF-A0A9D6MFF3-F1
#
_entry.id   AF-A0A9D6MFF3-F1
#
_cell.length_a   1.000
_cell.length_b   1.000
_cell.length_c   1.000
_cell.angle_alpha   90.00
_cell.angle_beta   90.00
_cell.angle_gamma   90.00
#
_symmetry.space_group_name_H-M   'P 1'
#
loop_
_entity.id
_entity.type
_entity.pdbx_description
1 polymer ?
#
loop_
_entity_poly.entity_id
_entity_poly.type
_entity_poly.pdbx_seq_one_letter_code
_entity_poly.pdbx_strand_id
1 'polypeptide(L)'
;ARLRNFCAKTGQPAPEDTGALLRCVFESLALKYRVVIERIEAMLARRMEVIHIVGGGSQNRLLCQLTADATGRPVVAGPVEATALGNVAVQAMALGQFASLAEAREVVQNSFELITYEPYPSARWGEVYAQFTRLLPA
;
A
#
# COMPACT_ATOMS: atom_id res chain seq x y z
N ALA A 1 20.04 -6.26 11.88
CA ALA A 1 21.35 -6.39 11.21
C ALA A 1 21.31 -6.00 9.72
N ARG A 2 20.52 -6.68 8.86
CA ARG A 2 20.52 -6.42 7.40
C ARG A 2 20.25 -4.97 6.99
N LEU A 3 19.21 -4.33 7.55
CA LEU A 3 18.86 -2.94 7.21
C LEU A 3 19.97 -1.96 7.61
N ARG A 4 20.48 -2.07 8.85
CA ARG A 4 21.62 -1.24 9.32
C ARG A 4 22.86 -1.40 8.44
N ASN A 5 23.17 -2.63 8.02
CA ASN A 5 24.28 -2.89 7.11
C ASN A 5 24.04 -2.28 5.72
N PHE A 6 22.80 -2.28 5.23
CA PHE A 6 22.44 -1.62 3.98
C PHE A 6 22.61 -0.11 4.08
N CYS A 7 22.17 0.51 5.19
CA CYS A 7 22.40 1.94 5.45
C CYS A 7 23.90 2.27 5.42
N ALA A 8 24.73 1.50 6.13
CA ALA A 8 26.19 1.70 6.12
C ALA A 8 26.81 1.57 4.71
N LYS A 9 26.40 0.56 3.94
CA LYS A 9 26.89 0.36 2.55
C LYS A 9 26.47 1.48 1.59
N THR A 10 25.39 2.19 1.89
CA THR A 10 24.83 3.25 1.04
C THR A 10 25.08 4.66 1.60
N GLY A 11 25.88 4.78 2.65
CA GLY A 11 26.22 6.07 3.28
C GLY A 11 25.05 6.74 4.03
N GLN A 12 24.02 5.98 4.39
CA GLN A 12 22.85 6.46 5.13
C GLN A 12 23.03 6.25 6.63
N PRO A 13 22.44 7.13 7.48
CA PRO A 13 22.41 6.92 8.92
C PRO A 13 21.70 5.59 9.24
N ALA A 14 22.32 4.77 10.09
CA ALA A 14 21.72 3.52 10.53
C ALA A 14 20.67 3.78 11.62
N PRO A 15 19.51 3.10 11.60
CA PRO A 15 18.50 3.27 12.64
C PRO A 15 19.02 2.81 14.00
N GLU A 16 18.99 3.72 14.97
CA GLU A 16 19.59 3.56 16.29
C GLU A 16 18.76 2.63 17.19
N ASP A 17 17.43 2.73 17.11
CA ASP A 17 16.49 1.96 17.92
C ASP A 17 15.45 1.19 17.09
N THR A 18 14.53 0.50 17.79
CA THR A 18 13.44 -0.28 17.18
C THR A 18 12.43 0.62 16.46
N GLY A 19 12.13 1.81 16.98
CA GLY A 19 11.20 2.74 16.36
C GLY A 19 11.74 3.27 15.03
N ALA A 20 12.99 3.72 15.01
CA ALA A 20 13.72 4.14 13.81
C ALA A 20 13.82 3.00 12.79
N LEU A 21 14.05 1.77 13.25
CA LEU A 21 14.09 0.60 12.38
C LEU A 21 12.74 0.36 11.71
N LEU A 22 11.65 0.34 12.48
CA LEU A 22 10.29 0.13 11.96
C LEU A 22 9.89 1.27 11.01
N ARG A 23 10.21 2.52 11.36
CA ARG A 23 9.94 3.68 10.52
C ARG A 23 10.64 3.57 9.16
N CYS A 24 11.93 3.21 9.16
CA CYS A 24 12.69 2.98 7.93
C CYS A 24 12.07 1.88 7.06
N VAL A 25 11.59 0.78 7.68
CA VAL A 25 10.89 -0.29 6.96
C VAL A 25 9.59 0.21 6.34
N PHE A 26 8.73 0.89 7.09
CA PHE A 26 7.44 1.34 6.56
C PHE A 26 7.56 2.44 5.51
N GLU A 27 8.46 3.41 5.69
CA GLU A 27 8.71 4.45 4.69
C GLU A 27 9.28 3.84 3.40
N SER A 28 10.24 2.90 3.49
CA SER A 28 10.78 2.24 2.30
C SER A 28 9.75 1.39 1.56
N LEU A 29 8.80 0.77 2.28
CA LEU A 29 7.66 0.08 1.67
C LEU A 29 6.71 1.04 0.94
N ALA A 30 6.33 2.14 1.58
CA ALA A 30 5.47 3.16 0.98
C ALA A 30 6.11 3.76 -0.30
N LEU A 31 7.41 4.06 -0.26
CA LEU A 31 8.17 4.51 -1.41
C LEU A 31 8.24 3.45 -2.51
N LYS A 32 8.39 2.17 -2.14
CA LYS A 32 8.35 1.07 -3.12
C LYS A 32 6.98 0.94 -3.77
N TYR A 33 5.88 1.14 -3.04
CA TYR A 33 4.54 1.19 -3.63
C TYR A 33 4.41 2.33 -4.63
N ARG A 34 4.95 3.52 -4.32
CA ARG A 34 5.02 4.61 -5.29
C ARG A 34 5.76 4.24 -6.57
N VAL A 35 6.93 3.60 -6.44
CA VAL A 35 7.67 3.11 -7.63
C VAL A 35 6.82 2.16 -8.48
N VAL A 36 6.17 1.21 -7.84
CA VAL A 36 5.40 0.18 -8.55
C VAL A 36 4.17 0.78 -9.21
N ILE A 37 3.42 1.65 -8.52
CA ILE A 37 2.21 2.25 -9.08
C ILE A 37 2.54 3.19 -10.24
N GLU A 38 3.57 4.04 -10.12
CA GLU A 38 3.99 4.91 -11.23
C GLU A 38 4.44 4.11 -12.46
N ARG A 39 5.08 2.94 -12.27
CA ARG A 39 5.42 2.03 -13.37
C ARG A 39 4.18 1.44 -14.03
N ILE A 40 3.19 0.99 -13.24
CA ILE A 40 1.91 0.48 -13.77
C ILE A 40 1.20 1.58 -14.56
N GLU A 41 1.17 2.80 -14.05
CA GLU A 41 0.54 3.94 -14.72
C GLU A 41 1.22 4.30 -16.04
N ALA A 42 2.56 4.29 -16.07
CA ALA A 42 3.32 4.50 -17.30
C ALA A 42 2.99 3.44 -18.37
N MET A 43 2.85 2.17 -17.96
CA MET A 43 2.47 1.08 -18.88
C MET A 43 1.03 1.19 -19.39
N LEU A 44 0.11 1.66 -18.55
CA LEU A 44 -1.31 1.77 -18.89
C LEU A 44 -1.71 3.13 -19.46
N ALA A 45 -0.77 4.10 -19.50
CA ALA A 45 -1.01 5.50 -19.85
C ALA A 45 -2.21 6.12 -19.11
N ARG A 46 -2.43 5.73 -17.85
CA ARG A 46 -3.53 6.23 -17.00
C ARG A 46 -3.11 6.26 -15.55
N ARG A 47 -3.65 7.22 -14.79
CA ARG A 47 -3.47 7.32 -13.36
C ARG A 47 -4.35 6.29 -12.63
N MET A 48 -3.80 5.65 -11.61
CA MET A 48 -4.51 4.85 -10.62
C MET A 48 -4.95 5.79 -9.50
N GLU A 49 -6.26 5.94 -9.32
CA GLU A 49 -6.81 6.95 -8.41
C GLU A 49 -6.76 6.54 -6.93
N VAL A 50 -6.94 5.25 -6.62
CA VAL A 50 -7.06 4.74 -5.25
C VAL A 50 -6.21 3.49 -5.09
N ILE A 51 -5.60 3.32 -3.92
CA ILE A 51 -4.89 2.10 -3.52
C ILE A 51 -5.74 1.36 -2.49
N HIS A 52 -6.10 0.11 -2.78
CA HIS A 52 -6.75 -0.77 -1.81
C HIS A 52 -5.71 -1.64 -1.10
N ILE A 53 -5.56 -1.47 0.21
CA ILE A 53 -4.75 -2.37 1.05
C ILE A 53 -5.69 -3.30 1.78
N VAL A 54 -5.57 -4.60 1.50
CA VAL A 54 -6.37 -5.66 2.12
C VAL A 54 -5.48 -6.61 2.91
N GLY A 55 -6.05 -7.57 3.63
CA GLY A 55 -5.25 -8.51 4.41
C GLY A 55 -4.83 -7.97 5.78
N GLY A 56 -4.02 -8.72 6.51
CA GLY A 56 -3.43 -8.24 7.77
C GLY A 56 -2.65 -6.92 7.64
N GLY A 57 -2.11 -6.62 6.46
CA GLY A 57 -1.41 -5.36 6.18
C GLY A 57 -2.31 -4.12 6.32
N SER A 58 -3.63 -4.26 6.10
CA SER A 58 -4.58 -3.15 6.21
C SER A 58 -4.77 -2.67 7.66
N GLN A 59 -4.38 -3.47 8.66
CA GLN A 59 -4.45 -3.10 10.06
C GLN A 59 -3.30 -2.16 10.47
N ASN A 60 -2.23 -2.08 9.67
CA ASN A 60 -1.11 -1.20 9.96
C ASN A 60 -1.44 0.24 9.51
N ARG A 61 -2.06 0.99 10.44
CA ARG A 61 -2.49 2.38 10.22
C ARG A 61 -1.37 3.30 9.75
N LEU A 62 -0.17 3.14 10.33
CA LEU A 62 1.00 3.95 9.96
C LEU A 62 1.40 3.67 8.51
N LEU A 63 1.53 2.40 8.11
CA LEU A 63 1.86 2.06 6.73
C LEU A 63 0.79 2.55 5.74
N CYS A 64 -0.50 2.45 6.09
CA CYS A 64 -1.58 2.94 5.24
C CYS A 64 -1.45 4.46 5.00
N GLN A 65 -1.26 5.23 6.07
CA GLN A 65 -1.07 6.68 5.94
C GLN A 65 0.21 7.04 5.16
N LEU A 66 1.35 6.41 5.48
CA LEU A 66 2.59 6.66 4.75
C LEU A 66 2.47 6.30 3.27
N THR A 67 1.69 5.25 2.93
CA THR A 67 1.40 4.89 1.54
C THR A 67 0.58 5.96 0.86
N ALA A 68 -0.46 6.48 1.52
CA ALA A 68 -1.27 7.57 0.99
C ALA A 68 -0.39 8.79 0.71
N ASP A 69 0.39 9.23 1.71
CA ASP A 69 1.23 10.42 1.59
C ASP A 69 2.32 10.27 0.52
N ALA A 70 3.03 9.13 0.52
CA ALA A 70 4.12 8.89 -0.43
C ALA A 70 3.62 8.85 -1.86
N THR A 71 2.48 8.19 -2.09
CA THR A 71 1.89 8.02 -3.42
C THR A 71 1.03 9.21 -3.85
N GLY A 72 0.61 10.09 -2.94
CA GLY A 72 -0.31 11.17 -3.24
C GLY A 72 -1.68 10.68 -3.71
N ARG A 73 -2.15 9.56 -3.14
CA ARG A 73 -3.42 8.89 -3.49
C ARG A 73 -4.16 8.46 -2.23
N PRO A 74 -5.50 8.49 -2.22
CA PRO A 74 -6.27 7.85 -1.17
C PRO A 74 -5.92 6.36 -1.04
N VAL A 75 -5.79 5.90 0.20
CA VAL A 75 -5.65 4.48 0.54
C VAL A 75 -6.92 4.01 1.24
N VAL A 76 -7.58 2.98 0.69
CA VAL A 76 -8.72 2.31 1.35
C VAL A 76 -8.21 1.01 1.97
N ALA A 77 -8.30 0.92 3.29
CA ALA A 77 -7.80 -0.20 4.07
C ALA A 77 -8.95 -1.12 4.52
N GLY A 78 -8.80 -2.41 4.24
CA GLY A 78 -9.75 -3.47 4.59
C GLY A 78 -10.43 -4.07 3.35
N PRO A 79 -11.13 -5.21 3.51
CA PRO A 79 -11.25 -6.01 4.72
C PRO A 79 -9.99 -6.83 5.03
N VAL A 80 -9.81 -7.21 6.30
CA VAL A 80 -8.65 -8.01 6.74
C VAL A 80 -8.65 -9.39 6.09
N GLU A 81 -9.81 -10.02 5.93
CA GLU A 81 -9.93 -11.39 5.39
C GLU A 81 -10.31 -11.40 3.90
N ALA A 82 -9.82 -10.44 3.11
CA ALA A 82 -10.22 -10.27 1.72
C ALA A 82 -10.05 -11.52 0.84
N THR A 83 -9.03 -12.34 1.08
CA THR A 83 -8.82 -13.60 0.35
C THR A 83 -9.95 -14.59 0.61
N ALA A 84 -10.34 -14.76 1.88
CA ALA A 84 -11.44 -15.65 2.25
C ALA A 84 -12.77 -15.12 1.69
N LEU A 85 -13.00 -13.81 1.79
CA LEU A 85 -14.20 -13.16 1.27
C LEU A 85 -14.32 -13.29 -0.26
N GLY A 86 -13.22 -13.10 -0.99
CA GLY A 86 -13.19 -13.32 -2.43
C GLY A 86 -13.54 -14.76 -2.81
N ASN A 87 -13.04 -15.73 -2.03
CA ASN A 87 -13.36 -17.14 -2.25
C ASN A 87 -14.86 -17.43 -2.02
N VAL A 88 -15.41 -16.97 -0.90
CA VAL A 88 -16.85 -17.11 -0.59
C VAL A 88 -17.70 -16.42 -1.67
N ALA A 89 -17.31 -15.22 -2.11
CA ALA A 89 -18.04 -14.48 -3.13
C ALA A 89 -18.12 -15.25 -4.46
N VAL A 90 -17.01 -15.84 -4.92
CA VAL A 90 -16.99 -16.64 -6.16
C VAL A 90 -17.83 -17.92 -6.02
N GLN A 91 -17.83 -18.57 -4.86
CA GLN A 91 -18.70 -19.73 -4.62
C GLN A 91 -20.18 -19.34 -4.61
N ALA A 92 -20.53 -18.23 -3.97
CA ALA A 92 -21.89 -17.70 -3.95
C ALA A 92 -22.37 -17.31 -5.36
N MET A 93 -21.51 -16.71 -6.19
CA MET A 93 -21.78 -16.46 -7.61
C MET A 93 -22.06 -17.77 -8.37
N ALA A 94 -21.25 -18.81 -8.16
CA ALA A 94 -21.44 -20.10 -8.82
C ALA A 94 -22.76 -20.79 -8.43
N LEU A 95 -23.28 -20.51 -7.23
CA LEU A 95 -24.57 -20.98 -6.72
C LEU A 95 -25.74 -20.05 -7.09
N GLY A 96 -25.51 -19.04 -7.93
CA GLY A 96 -26.54 -18.09 -8.36
C GLY A 96 -27.03 -17.15 -7.26
N GLN A 97 -26.28 -16.98 -6.17
CA GLN A 97 -26.63 -16.08 -5.06
C GLN A 97 -26.32 -14.60 -5.38
N PHE A 98 -25.49 -14.35 -6.38
CA PHE A 98 -25.24 -13.02 -6.94
C PHE A 98 -25.47 -13.06 -8.44
N ALA A 99 -26.22 -12.10 -8.96
CA ALA A 99 -26.48 -11.88 -10.38
C ALA A 99 -25.24 -11.36 -11.13
N SER A 100 -24.26 -10.78 -10.44
CA SER A 100 -23.04 -10.27 -11.07
C SER A 100 -21.85 -10.12 -10.12
N LEU A 101 -20.65 -9.94 -10.69
CA LEU A 101 -19.45 -9.56 -9.93
C LEU A 101 -19.60 -8.18 -9.27
N ALA A 102 -20.39 -7.28 -9.87
CA ALA A 102 -20.63 -5.95 -9.31
C ALA A 102 -21.43 -6.05 -8.01
N GLU A 103 -22.51 -6.84 -8.01
CA GLU A 103 -23.31 -7.12 -6.81
C GLU A 103 -22.48 -7.80 -5.72
N ALA A 104 -21.67 -8.80 -6.08
CA ALA A 104 -20.79 -9.46 -5.12
C ALA A 104 -19.82 -8.47 -4.44
N ARG A 105 -19.27 -7.51 -5.20
CA ARG A 105 -18.40 -6.45 -4.66
C ARG A 105 -19.15 -5.47 -3.77
N GLU A 106 -20.35 -5.07 -4.17
CA GLU A 106 -21.21 -4.18 -3.37
C GLU A 106 -21.56 -4.81 -2.02
N VAL A 107 -21.96 -6.09 -2.01
CA VAL A 107 -22.25 -6.82 -0.77
C VAL A 107 -21.02 -6.88 0.13
N VAL A 108 -19.84 -7.19 -0.41
CA VAL A 108 -18.59 -7.19 0.37
C VAL A 108 -18.30 -5.80 0.92
N GLN A 109 -18.41 -4.75 0.11
CA GLN A 109 -18.16 -3.37 0.54
C GLN A 109 -19.10 -2.93 1.67
N ASN A 110 -20.38 -3.33 1.61
CA ASN A 110 -21.38 -2.98 2.62
C ASN A 110 -21.33 -3.87 3.88
N SER A 111 -20.52 -4.93 3.87
CA SER A 111 -20.44 -5.89 4.99
C SER A 111 -19.29 -5.63 5.96
N PHE A 112 -18.32 -4.77 5.60
CA PHE A 112 -17.13 -4.53 6.39
C PHE A 112 -16.81 -3.04 6.52
N GLU A 113 -16.32 -2.65 7.69
CA GLU A 113 -15.79 -1.30 7.87
C GLU A 113 -14.48 -1.16 7.07
N LEU A 114 -14.44 -0.11 6.26
CA LEU A 114 -13.26 0.30 5.51
C LEU A 114 -12.78 1.64 6.04
N ILE A 115 -11.46 1.81 6.16
CA ILE A 115 -10.86 3.08 6.59
C ILE A 115 -10.15 3.70 5.39
N THR A 116 -10.53 4.94 5.06
CA THR A 116 -9.84 5.73 4.03
C THR A 116 -8.80 6.63 4.67
N TYR A 117 -7.58 6.58 4.15
CA TYR A 117 -6.47 7.47 4.50
C TYR A 117 -6.24 8.42 3.33
N GLU A 118 -6.48 9.71 3.57
CA GLU A 118 -6.22 10.76 2.60
C GLU A 118 -4.75 11.19 2.66
N PRO A 119 -4.12 11.50 1.51
CA PRO A 119 -2.73 11.93 1.49
C PRO A 119 -2.56 13.31 2.14
N TYR A 120 -1.59 13.44 3.05
CA TYR A 120 -1.15 14.74 3.54
C TYR A 120 -0.11 15.34 2.58
N PRO A 121 -0.36 16.54 2.01
CA PRO A 121 0.60 17.19 1.12
C PRO A 121 1.92 17.46 1.83
N SER A 122 3.03 16.96 1.27
CA SER A 122 4.37 17.25 1.77
C SER A 122 5.42 17.15 0.67
N ALA A 123 6.17 18.24 0.45
CA ALA A 123 7.27 18.29 -0.51
C ALA A 123 8.37 17.26 -0.20
N ARG A 124 8.53 16.90 1.09
CA ARG A 124 9.54 15.95 1.57
C ARG A 124 9.41 14.57 0.92
N TRP A 125 8.20 14.12 0.57
CA TRP A 125 8.01 12.83 -0.09
C TRP A 125 8.61 12.79 -1.49
N GLY A 126 8.60 13.90 -2.23
CA GLY A 126 9.25 13.99 -3.54
C GLY A 126 10.78 13.88 -3.44
N GLU A 127 11.37 14.59 -2.48
CA GLU A 127 12.82 14.57 -2.23
C GLU A 127 13.31 13.19 -1.80
N VAL A 128 12.65 12.58 -0.83
CA VAL A 128 13.00 11.23 -0.33
C VAL A 128 12.76 10.18 -1.42
N TYR A 129 11.72 10.34 -2.25
CA TYR A 129 11.49 9.44 -3.37
C TYR A 129 12.62 9.48 -4.40
N ALA A 130 13.09 10.68 -4.77
CA ALA A 130 14.24 10.83 -5.67
C ALA A 130 15.53 10.22 -5.08
N GLN A 131 15.70 10.26 -3.75
CA GLN A 131 16.80 9.56 -3.10
C GLN A 131 16.60 8.04 -3.15
N PHE A 132 15.41 7.54 -2.83
CA PHE A 132 15.09 6.12 -2.78
C PHE A 132 15.24 5.42 -4.12
N THR A 133 14.82 6.05 -5.23
CA THR A 133 14.95 5.45 -6.56
C THR A 133 16.40 5.20 -6.97
N ARG A 134 17.36 6.03 -6.49
CA ARG A 134 18.80 5.82 -6.70
C ARG A 134 19.37 4.62 -5.92
N LEU A 135 18.64 4.14 -4.91
CA LEU A 135 19.03 2.96 -4.12
C LEU A 135 18.49 1.66 -4.70
N LEU A 136 17.54 1.74 -5.64
CA LEU A 136 16.98 0.55 -6.27
C LEU A 136 17.97 0.00 -7.30
N PRO A 137 18.08 -1.34 -7.42
CA PRO A 137 18.82 -1.93 -8.51
C PRO A 137 18.20 -1.51 -9.86
N ALA A 138 19.06 -1.38 -10.87
CA ALA A 138 18.68 -1.13 -12.26
C ALA A 138 17.72 -2.21 -12.76
#